data_AF-A0A2V9J319-F1
#
_entry.id   AF-A0A2V9J319-F1
#
_cell.length_a   1.000
_cell.length_b   1.000
_cell.length_c   1.000
_cell.angle_alpha   90.00
_cell.angle_beta   90.00
_cell.angle_gamma   90.00
#
_symmetry.space_group_name_H-M   'P 1'
#
loop_
_entity.id
_entity.type
_entity.pdbx_description
1 polymer ?
#
loop_
_entity_poly.entity_id
_entity_poly.type
_entity_poly.pdbx_seq_one_letter_code
_entity_poly.pdbx_strand_id
1 'polypeptide(L)' 'SPQDACIELLEHMAKTDPANKSGDVCVLAINSRGDAGAASMRSGYRLKYALWRAGESQLLEAVALY' A
#
# COMPACT_ATOMS: atom_id res chain seq x y z
N SER A 1 2.42 12.17 -0.31
CA SER A 1 2.07 11.63 1.02
C SER A 1 2.61 10.19 1.14
N PRO A 2 2.60 9.52 2.31
CA PRO A 2 2.95 8.09 2.40
C PRO A 2 2.12 7.22 1.46
N GLN A 3 0.83 7.56 1.29
CA GLN A 3 -0.04 6.88 0.32
C GLN A 3 0.45 7.06 -1.11
N ASP A 4 0.76 8.29 -1.51
CA ASP A 4 1.25 8.58 -2.87
C ASP A 4 2.59 7.88 -3.14
N ALA A 5 3.48 7.81 -2.14
CA ALA A 5 4.76 7.12 -2.27
C ALA A 5 4.59 5.60 -2.47
N CYS A 6 3.64 4.98 -1.75
CA CYS A 6 3.31 3.58 -1.97
C CYS A 6 2.79 3.34 -3.40
N ILE A 7 1.90 4.20 -3.89
CA ILE A 7 1.34 4.11 -5.24
C ILE A 7 2.44 4.29 -6.29
N GLU A 8 3.26 5.34 -6.17
CA GLU A 8 4.30 5.66 -7.14
C GLU A 8 5.35 4.54 -7.24
N LEU A 9 5.75 3.94 -6.11
CA LEU A 9 6.66 2.79 -6.13
C LEU A 9 6.05 1.61 -6.89
N LEU A 10 4.79 1.28 -6.61
CA LEU A 10 4.14 0.17 -7.29
C LEU A 10 3.98 0.47 -8.78
N GLU A 11 3.51 1.66 -9.16
CA GLU A 11 3.48 2.05 -10.58
C GLU A 11 4.86 1.95 -11.24
N HIS A 12 5.92 2.36 -10.55
CA HIS A 12 7.29 2.23 -11.05
C HIS A 12 7.66 0.75 -11.25
N MET A 13 7.34 -0.13 -10.30
CA MET A 13 7.56 -1.58 -10.44
C MET A 13 6.81 -2.15 -11.64
N ALA A 14 5.55 -1.77 -11.85
CA ALA A 14 4.75 -2.23 -12.99
C ALA A 14 5.23 -1.65 -14.34
N LYS A 15 5.81 -0.45 -14.35
CA LYS A 15 6.45 0.16 -15.53
C LYS A 15 7.78 -0.52 -15.86
N THR A 16 8.57 -0.85 -14.85
CA THR A 16 9.88 -1.51 -14.99
C THR A 16 9.74 -2.96 -15.43
N ASP A 17 8.78 -3.71 -14.87
CA ASP A 17 8.44 -5.06 -15.31
C ASP A 17 6.91 -5.26 -15.25
N PRO A 18 6.22 -5.37 -16.40
CA PRO A 18 4.77 -5.59 -16.46
C PRO A 18 4.28 -6.83 -15.72
N ALA A 19 5.12 -7.85 -15.50
CA ALA A 19 4.74 -9.04 -14.73
C ALA A 19 4.42 -8.72 -13.26
N ASN A 20 4.93 -7.59 -12.73
CA ASN A 20 4.63 -7.16 -11.37
C ASN A 20 3.14 -6.83 -11.14
N LYS A 21 2.37 -6.54 -12.19
CA LYS A 21 0.92 -6.25 -12.07
C LYS A 21 0.13 -7.42 -11.50
N SER A 22 0.57 -8.65 -11.72
CA SER A 22 -0.08 -9.85 -11.18
C SER A 22 0.56 -10.36 -9.88
N GLY A 23 1.63 -9.70 -9.40
CA GLY A 23 2.35 -10.11 -8.21
C GLY A 23 1.59 -9.79 -6.92
N ASP A 24 1.78 -10.63 -5.91
CA ASP A 24 1.26 -10.40 -4.56
C ASP A 24 2.21 -9.46 -3.80
N VAL A 25 2.16 -8.16 -4.14
CA VAL A 25 3.02 -7.12 -3.58
C VAL A 25 2.18 -6.09 -2.83
N CYS A 26 2.64 -5.67 -1.64
CA CYS A 26 2.05 -4.61 -0.84
C CYS A 26 3.14 -3.74 -0.21
N VAL A 27 2.91 -2.43 -0.18
CA VAL A 27 3.81 -1.45 0.42
C VAL A 27 3.04 -0.68 1.48
N LEU A 28 3.61 -0.61 2.69
CA LEU A 28 3.12 0.22 3.79
C LEU A 28 4.18 1.29 4.09
N ALA A 29 3.74 2.53 4.25
CA ALA A 29 4.63 3.64 4.56
C ALA A 29 4.06 4.53 5.66
N ILE A 30 4.95 5.10 6.47
CA ILE A 30 4.64 6.08 7.52
C ILE A 30 5.64 7.25 7.40
N ASN A 31 5.19 8.49 7.56
CA ASN A 31 6.10 9.65 7.63
C ASN A 31 6.39 10.11 9.07
N SER A 32 7.27 11.10 9.23
CA SER A 32 7.66 11.64 10.54
C SER A 32 6.54 12.35 11.31
N ARG A 33 5.43 12.70 10.66
CA ARG A 33 4.21 13.22 11.32
C ARG A 33 3.26 12.11 11.75
N GLY A 34 3.60 10.87 11.43
CA GLY A 34 2.77 9.71 11.67
C GLY A 34 1.68 9.52 10.63
N ASP A 35 1.62 10.25 9.51
CA ASP A 35 0.66 9.88 8.45
C ASP A 35 1.02 8.49 7.92
N ALA A 36 0.02 7.65 7.65
CA ALA A 36 0.21 6.30 7.15
C ALA A 36 -0.48 6.11 5.80
N GLY A 37 0.07 5.24 4.95
CA GLY A 37 -0.53 4.86 3.67
C GLY A 37 -0.14 3.44 3.28
N ALA A 38 -0.96 2.81 2.46
CA ALA A 38 -0.70 1.47 1.95
C ALA A 38 -1.27 1.28 0.55
N ALA A 39 -0.52 0.60 -0.31
CA ALA A 39 -0.97 0.21 -1.64
C ALA A 39 -0.55 -1.23 -1.96
N SER A 40 -1.28 -1.89 -2.84
CA SER A 40 -1.02 -3.25 -3.27
C SER A 40 -1.21 -3.41 -4.78
N MET A 41 -0.51 -4.38 -5.37
CA MET A 41 -0.56 -4.65 -6.80
C MET A 41 -1.89 -5.24 -7.24
N ARG A 42 -2.30 -6.33 -6.59
CA ARG A 42 -3.36 -7.21 -7.06
C ARG A 42 -4.69 -6.94 -6.37
N SER A 43 -5.71 -6.62 -7.14
CA SER A 43 -7.11 -6.36 -6.73
C SER A 43 -7.90 -7.63 -6.37
N GLY A 44 -7.38 -8.80 -6.74
CA GLY A 44 -7.96 -10.10 -6.40
C GLY A 44 -8.07 -10.33 -4.88
N TYR A 45 -7.32 -9.58 -4.08
CA TYR A 45 -7.42 -9.58 -2.62
C TYR A 45 -7.35 -8.14 -2.09
N ARG A 46 -8.41 -7.70 -1.42
CA ARG A 46 -8.42 -6.43 -0.68
C ARG A 46 -7.58 -6.60 0.58
N LEU A 47 -6.28 -6.32 0.47
CA LEU A 47 -5.34 -6.47 1.57
C LEU A 47 -5.66 -5.50 2.70
N LYS A 48 -5.86 -6.05 3.89
CA LYS A 48 -6.07 -5.29 5.12
C LYS A 48 -4.80 -5.23 5.94
N TYR A 49 -4.62 -4.13 6.67
CA TYR A 49 -3.53 -3.95 7.60
C TYR A 49 -4.03 -3.35 8.92
N ALA A 50 -3.39 -3.75 10.00
CA ALA A 50 -3.67 -3.22 11.33
C ALA A 50 -2.81 -1.98 11.58
N LEU A 51 -3.43 -0.91 12.07
CA LEU A 51 -2.76 0.31 12.52
C LEU A 51 -3.12 0.55 13.98
N TRP A 52 -2.11 0.52 14.86
CA TRP A 52 -2.26 0.97 16.23
C TRP A 52 -1.87 2.45 16.34
N ARG A 53 -2.78 3.31 16.79
CA ARG A 53 -2.51 4.73 16.99
C ARG A 53 -3.39 5.29 18.10
N ALA A 54 -2.80 6.14 18.94
CA ALA A 54 -3.51 6.88 19.99
C ALA A 54 -4.33 5.98 20.93
N GLY A 55 -3.84 4.76 21.20
CA GLY A 55 -4.53 3.80 22.08
C GLY A 55 -5.64 2.99 21.40
N GLU A 56 -5.81 3.12 20.08
CA GLU A 56 -6.84 2.43 19.30
C GLU A 56 -6.22 1.50 18.26
N SER A 57 -6.88 0.36 18.05
CA SER A 57 -6.60 -0.56 16.95
C SER A 57 -7.55 -0.27 15.79
N GLN A 58 -6.99 0.05 14.63
CA GLN A 58 -7.74 0.28 13.40
C GLN A 58 -7.41 -0.81 12.38
N LEU A 59 -8.43 -1.37 11.73
CA LEU A 59 -8.24 -2.25 10.59
C LEU A 59 -8.52 -1.45 9.31
N LEU A 60 -7.45 -1.17 8.57
CA LEU A 60 -7.48 -0.36 7.36
C LEU A 60 -7.27 -1.24 6.13
N GLU A 61 -7.53 -0.67 4.96
CA GLU A 61 -7.40 -1.36 3.69
C GLU A 61 -6.37 -0.65 2.79
N ALA A 62 -5.51 -1.43 2.15
CA ALA A 62 -4.56 -0.93 1.16
C ALA A 62 -5.28 -0.63 -0.16
N VAL A 63 -4.86 0.43 -0.84
CA VAL A 63 -5.35 0.75 -2.18
C VAL A 63 -4.82 -0.28 -3.18
N ALA A 64 -5.70 -0.99 -3.88
CA ALA A 64 -5.31 -1.90 -4.97
C ALA A 64 -5.18 -1.14 -6.30
N LEU A 65 -4.12 -1.41 -7.06
CA LEU A 65 -3.81 -0.71 -8.31
C LEU A 65 -4.29 -1.44 -9.58
N TYR A 66 -4.24 -2.78 -9.62
CA TYR A 66 -4.52 -3.59 -10.81
C TYR A 66 -5.45 -4.76 -10.53
#